data_AF-A0A3A8E6F2-F1
#
_entry.id   AF-A0A3A8E6F2-F1
#
_cell.length_a   1.000
_cell.length_b   1.000
_cell.length_c   1.000
_cell.angle_alpha   90.00
_cell.angle_beta   90.00
_cell.angle_gamma   90.00
#
_symmetry.space_group_name_H-M   'P 1'
#
loop_
_entity.id
_entity.type
_entity.pdbx_description
1 polymer ?
#
loop_
_entity_poly.entity_id
_entity_poly.type
_entity_poly.pdbx_seq_one_letter_code
_entity_poly.pdbx_strand_id
1 'polypeptide(L)' 'MADYLVKCCRCRNKHLESERVKKPSNKYGCYGNELVCPRCACTTYYRIEEIKEPQEQNL' A
#
# COMPACT_ATOMS: atom_id res chain seq x y z
N MET A 1 7.91 12.17 -2.45
CA MET A 1 6.81 11.34 -3.00
C MET A 1 5.77 11.22 -1.90
N ALA A 2 4.55 11.71 -2.10
CA ALA A 2 3.53 11.59 -1.06
C ALA A 2 3.21 10.10 -0.80
N ASP A 3 3.26 9.70 0.47
CA ASP A 3 2.82 8.36 0.90
C ASP A 3 1.39 8.47 1.48
N TYR A 4 0.69 7.35 1.61
CA TYR A 4 -0.69 7.34 2.12
C TYR A 4 -0.83 6.36 3.27
N LEU A 5 -1.50 6.79 4.34
CA LEU A 5 -2.03 5.87 5.33
C LEU A 5 -3.22 5.12 4.71
N VAL A 6 -3.12 3.80 4.61
CA VAL A 6 -4.13 2.93 4.02
C VAL A 6 -4.71 1.95 5.03
N LYS A 7 -5.94 1.49 4.79
CA LYS A 7 -6.63 0.46 5.57
C LYS A 7 -6.96 -0.74 4.68
N CYS A 8 -6.47 -1.92 5.03
CA CYS A 8 -6.83 -3.16 4.35
C CYS A 8 -8.32 -3.50 4.52
N CYS A 9 -9.02 -3.84 3.43
CA CYS A 9 -10.45 -4.18 3.49
C CYS A 9 -10.71 -5.50 4.23
N ARG A 10 -9.76 -6.45 4.20
CA ARG A 10 -9.92 -7.79 4.78
C ARG A 10 -9.62 -7.83 6.28
N CYS A 11 -8.41 -7.45 6.69
CA CYS A 11 -7.97 -7.56 8.08
C CYS A 11 -7.99 -6.24 8.85
N ARG A 12 -8.42 -5.14 8.22
CA ARG A 12 -8.48 -3.79 8.80
C ARG A 12 -7.13 -3.24 9.27
N ASN A 13 -6.02 -3.87 8.90
CA ASN A 13 -4.67 -3.38 9.19
C ASN A 13 -4.51 -1.98 8.61
N LYS A 14 -4.11 -1.03 9.45
CA LYS A 14 -3.69 0.31 9.02
C LYS A 14 -2.18 0.29 8.84
N HIS A 15 -1.71 0.71 7.68
CA HIS A 15 -0.29 0.71 7.32
C HIS A 15 -0.08 1.73 6.19
N LEU A 16 1.16 2.05 5.85
CA LEU A 16 1.47 2.92 4.72
C LEU A 16 1.29 2.18 3.39
N GLU A 17 1.00 2.93 2.33
CA GLU A 17 0.91 2.38 0.98
C GLU A 17 2.27 1.83 0.54
N SER A 18 3.35 2.48 0.93
CA SER A 18 4.74 2.03 0.74
C SER A 18 5.10 0.73 1.47
N GLU A 19 4.45 0.41 2.59
CA GLU A 19 4.68 -0.83 3.36
C GLU A 19 4.06 -2.08 2.72
N ARG A 20 3.35 -1.92 1.60
CA ARG A 20 2.74 -3.06 0.89
C ARG A 20 3.82 -3.93 0.26
N VAL A 21 3.62 -5.24 0.38
CA VAL A 21 4.61 -6.24 -0.06
C VAL A 21 4.28 -6.69 -1.48
N LYS A 22 5.30 -6.76 -2.36
CA LYS A 22 5.14 -7.37 -3.69
C LYS A 22 5.04 -8.89 -3.55
N LYS A 23 4.00 -9.49 -4.13
CA LYS A 23 3.85 -10.95 -4.24
C LYS A 23 3.62 -11.37 -5.69
N PRO A 24 4.20 -12.50 -6.13
CA PRO A 24 3.88 -13.07 -7.44
C PRO A 24 2.39 -13.34 -7.56
N SER A 25 1.82 -12.99 -8.71
CA SER A 25 0.44 -13.32 -9.07
C SER A 25 0.41 -13.89 -10.49
N ASN A 26 -0.48 -14.85 -10.71
CA ASN A 26 -0.81 -15.37 -12.03
C ASN A 26 -2.31 -15.20 -12.28
N LYS A 27 -2.83 -13.99 -12.04
CA LYS A 27 -4.25 -13.71 -12.28
C LYS A 27 -4.48 -13.57 -13.78
N TYR A 28 -5.56 -14.16 -14.25
CA TYR A 28 -5.98 -14.11 -15.66
C TYR A 28 -4.92 -14.62 -16.65
N GLY A 29 -4.04 -15.54 -16.22
CA GLY A 29 -2.97 -16.08 -17.07
C GLY A 29 -1.80 -15.12 -17.33
N CYS A 30 -1.77 -13.97 -16.64
CA CYS A 30 -0.69 -12.99 -16.73
C CYS A 30 0.21 -13.09 -15.49
N TYR A 31 1.47 -13.46 -15.71
CA TYR A 31 2.48 -13.47 -14.66
C TYR A 31 2.91 -12.05 -14.33
N GLY A 32 2.73 -11.66 -13.07
CA GLY A 32 3.11 -10.33 -12.58
C GLY A 32 3.32 -10.32 -11.08
N ASN A 33 3.45 -9.13 -10.50
CA ASN A 33 3.48 -8.94 -9.06
C ASN A 33 2.34 -8.02 -8.63
N GLU A 34 1.67 -8.38 -7.54
CA GLU A 34 0.68 -7.54 -6.88
C GLU A 34 1.24 -6.99 -5.58
N LEU A 35 0.92 -5.74 -5.26
CA LEU A 35 1.17 -5.17 -3.94
C LEU A 35 0.05 -5.62 -3.00
N VAL A 36 0.40 -6.21 -1.87
CA VAL A 36 -0.55 -6.78 -0.90
C VAL A 36 -0.36 -6.24 0.50
N CYS A 37 -1.41 -6.33 1.31
CA CYS A 37 -1.36 -6.02 2.73
C CYS A 37 -0.29 -6.90 3.43
N PRO A 38 0.64 -6.32 4.21
CA PRO A 38 1.72 -7.07 4.85
C PRO A 38 1.21 -8.11 5.86
N ARG A 39 0.02 -7.89 6.44
CA ARG A 39 -0.56 -8.77 7.48
C ARG A 39 -1.34 -9.96 6.91
N CYS A 40 -2.11 -9.77 5.84
CA CYS A 40 -3.07 -10.79 5.37
C CYS A 40 -3.00 -11.11 3.88
N ALA A 41 -2.05 -10.51 3.15
CA ALA A 41 -1.87 -10.67 1.71
C ALA A 41 -3.09 -10.28 0.84
N CYS A 42 -4.04 -9.52 1.38
CA CYS A 42 -5.15 -8.96 0.60
C CYS A 42 -4.67 -7.82 -0.31
N THR A 43 -5.19 -7.76 -1.53
CA THR A 43 -4.86 -6.71 -2.52
C THR A 43 -5.70 -5.45 -2.36
N THR A 44 -6.88 -5.52 -1.74
CA THR A 44 -7.83 -4.40 -1.65
C THR A 44 -7.65 -3.59 -0.37
N TYR A 45 -7.77 -2.26 -0.50
CA TYR A 45 -7.56 -1.29 0.58
C TYR A 45 -8.30 0.03 0.30
N TYR A 46 -8.45 0.85 1.34
CA TYR A 46 -8.91 2.24 1.24
C TYR A 46 -7.79 3.19 1.68
N ARG A 47 -7.62 4.32 0.99
CA ARG A 47 -6.80 5.43 1.48
C ARG A 47 -7.54 6.16 2.59
N ILE A 48 -6.83 6.48 3.67
CA ILE A 48 -7.38 7.19 4.83
C ILE A 48 -6.89 8.63 4.82
N GLU A 49 -5.58 8.81 4.67
CA GLU A 49 -4.90 10.10 4.82
C GLU A 49 -3.66 10.16 3.92
N GLU A 50 -3.34 11.35 3.41
CA GLU A 50 -2.09 11.63 2.68
C GLU A 50 -1.01 12.08 3.66
N ILE A 51 0.12 11.40 3.68
CA ILE A 51 1.31 11.75 4.44
C ILE A 51 2.15 12.69 3.57
N LYS A 52 2.12 13.99 3.88
CA LYS A 52 3.00 14.98 3.27
C LYS A 52 4.35 14.93 3.96
N GLU A 53 5.41 14.61 3.22
CA GLU A 53 6.77 14.78 3.72
C GLU A 53 6.99 16.26 4.09
N PRO A 54 7.65 16.58 5.22
CA PRO A 54 8.01 17.95 5.54
C PRO A 54 8.84 18.49 4.39
N GLN A 55 8.33 19.52 3.70
CA GLN A 55 9.11 20.24 2.70
C GLN A 55 10.28 20.90 3.46
N GLU A 56 11.51 20.45 3.24
CA GLU A 56 12.71 21.17 3.67
C GLU A 56 12.61 22.59 3.09
N GLN A 57 12.25 23.54 3.95
CA GLN A 57 12.28 24.97 3.65
C GLN A 57 13.74 25.34 3.50
N ASN A 58 14.24 25.31 2.26
CA ASN A 58 15.54 25.91 1.93
C ASN A 58 15.42 27.42 2.16
N LEU A 59 16.16 27.88 3.17
CA LEU A 59 16.36 29.28 3.56
C LEU A 59 17.26 30.01 2.56
#